data_AF-A0AA39E4X6-F1
#
_entry.id   AF-A0AA39E4X6-F1
#
_cell.length_a   1.000
_cell.length_b   1.000
_cell.length_c   1.000
_cell.angle_alpha   90.00
_cell.angle_beta   90.00
_cell.angle_gamma   90.00
#
_symmetry.space_group_name_H-M   'P 1'
#
loop_
_entity.id
_entity.type
_entity.pdbx_description
1 polymer ?
#
loop_
_entity_poly.entity_id
_entity_poly.type
_entity_poly.pdbx_seq_one_letter_code
_entity_poly.pdbx_strand_id
1 'polypeptide(L)'
;MGSCGKDGGCPSDYIAVAISLLCFILLLIKATLPFLVHKVPRPKGSGFWIPVIQVFASLNLLLSIVMSINFLKFKKKHWWQSCYLWAVWVEGPLGFGLLLSCRIVQAFQLYYIFVKRRLPPIRSYFFLPTILLPWIAGAALLHKKKRLNERCHLVTRWIIPVVFLHTTYVAALVGFTVAIRHIEFRFHELKDLWRGILVSTTSVGLWVTAYILNEIHDDIAWLQVTSRFLLLIMASILVLAFFSMSSSQPLLSKMSLRKREATEFETMGRALGIPDSGLLLQQEPAPDIDPNEPLDKLLLNKRFRQSFMAFADSCLAGESVHFYDEVHELAKIPVNDPVRRIYMARHIIEKYVMAGATMEVNISHRNRQEILATPDLAHPDLFHNALNELLQLMKMNLAKDYWSSMFFKKLREDGTGSNGHELEVVTGWNYSPRLSYVHGEDDPFHEEHPSKSSAHDTNTQDVEQQ
;
A
#
# COMPACT_ATOMS: atom_id res chain seq x y z
N MET A 1 -25.29 43.26 11.86
CA MET A 1 -24.82 41.85 11.87
C MET A 1 -25.93 40.80 11.72
N GLY A 2 -27.23 41.11 11.92
CA GLY A 2 -28.29 40.08 11.96
C GLY A 2 -28.62 39.29 10.67
N SER A 3 -28.35 39.81 9.47
CA SER A 3 -28.71 39.12 8.21
C SER A 3 -27.79 37.94 7.84
N CYS A 4 -26.46 38.06 8.01
CA CYS A 4 -25.53 37.03 7.52
C CYS A 4 -25.62 35.70 8.28
N GLY A 5 -26.20 35.69 9.50
CA GLY A 5 -26.51 34.46 10.23
C GLY A 5 -27.45 33.55 9.45
N LYS A 6 -28.61 34.09 9.01
CA LYS A 6 -29.62 33.34 8.28
C LYS A 6 -29.31 33.21 6.78
N ASP A 7 -28.79 34.26 6.16
CA ASP A 7 -28.56 34.32 4.70
C ASP A 7 -27.22 33.74 4.25
N GLY A 8 -26.27 33.52 5.17
CA GLY A 8 -24.88 33.17 4.85
C GLY A 8 -23.98 34.36 4.53
N GLY A 9 -22.71 34.09 4.21
CA GLY A 9 -21.72 35.08 3.81
C GLY A 9 -21.27 36.02 4.94
N CYS A 10 -21.18 35.53 6.17
CA CYS A 10 -20.43 36.22 7.22
C CYS A 10 -18.91 36.09 6.96
N PRO A 11 -18.05 37.01 7.44
CA PRO A 11 -16.59 36.91 7.28
C PRO A 11 -15.99 35.57 7.74
N SER A 12 -16.52 35.00 8.82
CA SER A 12 -16.18 33.67 9.33
C SER A 12 -16.36 32.55 8.29
N ASP A 13 -17.40 32.65 7.45
CA ASP A 13 -17.76 31.61 6.48
C ASP A 13 -16.71 31.54 5.38
N TYR A 14 -16.26 32.70 4.87
CA TYR A 14 -15.19 32.79 3.89
C TYR A 14 -13.85 32.29 4.45
N ILE A 15 -13.54 32.59 5.72
CA ILE A 15 -12.35 32.07 6.42
C ILE A 15 -12.41 30.54 6.52
N ALA A 16 -13.55 29.96 6.93
CA ALA A 16 -13.70 28.52 7.04
C ALA A 16 -13.64 27.82 5.67
N VAL A 17 -14.19 28.41 4.60
CA VAL A 17 -14.07 27.90 3.23
C VAL A 17 -12.60 27.95 2.76
N ALA A 18 -11.87 29.03 3.04
CA ALA A 18 -10.45 29.14 2.70
C ALA A 18 -9.59 28.10 3.45
N ILE A 19 -9.85 27.88 4.75
CA ILE A 19 -9.21 26.82 5.54
C ILE A 19 -9.54 25.43 4.96
N SER A 20 -10.80 25.19 4.60
CA SER A 20 -11.23 23.92 3.99
C SER A 20 -10.56 23.67 2.64
N LEU A 21 -10.41 24.70 1.81
CA LEU A 21 -9.68 24.63 0.54
C LEU A 21 -8.21 24.28 0.77
N LEU A 22 -7.54 24.96 1.71
CA LEU A 22 -6.15 24.69 2.08
C LEU A 22 -5.98 23.26 2.61
N CYS A 23 -6.88 22.78 3.46
CA CYS A 23 -6.87 21.41 3.96
C CYS A 23 -7.04 20.39 2.82
N PHE A 24 -7.90 20.66 1.84
CA PHE A 24 -8.05 19.79 0.67
C PHE A 24 -6.82 19.81 -0.24
N ILE A 25 -6.17 20.95 -0.44
CA ILE A 25 -4.89 21.05 -1.17
C ILE A 25 -3.80 20.23 -0.46
N LEU A 26 -3.69 20.34 0.86
CA LEU A 26 -2.76 19.53 1.66
C LEU A 26 -3.05 18.02 1.56
N LEU A 27 -4.32 17.63 1.48
CA LEU A 27 -4.72 16.24 1.25
C LEU A 27 -4.29 15.75 -0.14
N LEU A 28 -4.52 16.55 -1.19
CA LEU A 28 -4.07 16.23 -2.56
C LEU A 28 -2.54 16.10 -2.64
N ILE A 29 -1.80 17.02 -2.03
CA ILE A 29 -0.32 16.95 -1.97
C ILE A 29 0.10 15.63 -1.29
N LYS A 30 -0.48 15.29 -0.12
CA LYS A 30 -0.18 14.01 0.56
C LYS A 30 -0.55 12.79 -0.28
N ALA A 31 -1.61 12.87 -1.09
CA ALA A 31 -2.05 11.77 -1.95
C ALA A 31 -1.12 11.55 -3.17
N THR A 32 -0.59 12.62 -3.75
CA THR A 32 0.22 12.55 -4.99
C THR A 32 1.73 12.46 -4.74
N LEU A 33 2.24 13.01 -3.62
CA LEU A 33 3.65 13.05 -3.27
C LEU A 33 4.37 11.67 -3.30
N PRO A 34 3.75 10.54 -2.86
CA PRO A 34 4.37 9.22 -3.02
C PRO A 34 4.65 8.86 -4.48
N PHE A 35 3.72 9.17 -5.40
CA PHE A 35 3.84 8.83 -6.82
C PHE A 35 4.81 9.76 -7.56
N LEU A 36 4.82 11.06 -7.21
CA LEU A 36 5.71 12.07 -7.77
C LEU A 36 7.17 11.87 -7.35
N VAL A 37 7.43 11.72 -6.05
CA VAL A 37 8.80 11.69 -5.50
C VAL A 37 9.47 10.32 -5.67
N HIS A 38 8.72 9.23 -5.58
CA HIS A 38 9.30 7.88 -5.54
C HIS A 38 9.17 7.10 -6.87
N LYS A 39 8.75 7.77 -7.97
CA LYS A 39 8.54 7.17 -9.33
C LYS A 39 7.87 5.78 -9.28
N VAL A 40 6.87 5.63 -8.42
CA VAL A 40 6.30 4.33 -8.07
C VAL A 40 5.59 3.73 -9.29
N PRO A 41 5.94 2.51 -9.73
CA PRO A 41 5.17 1.80 -10.76
C PRO A 41 3.70 1.72 -10.33
N ARG A 42 2.78 2.24 -11.17
CA ARG A 42 1.35 2.27 -10.83
C ARG A 42 0.88 0.86 -10.46
N PRO A 43 0.46 0.59 -9.20
CA PRO A 43 0.08 -0.75 -8.82
C PRO A 43 -1.21 -1.12 -9.56
N LYS A 44 -1.13 -2.11 -10.47
CA LYS A 44 -2.23 -2.59 -11.33
C LYS A 44 -3.38 -3.30 -10.55
N GLY A 45 -3.46 -3.13 -9.23
CA GLY A 45 -4.32 -3.87 -8.31
C GLY A 45 -5.38 -3.01 -7.62
N SER A 46 -6.39 -3.67 -7.07
CA SER A 46 -7.56 -3.03 -6.42
C SER A 46 -7.24 -2.16 -5.19
N GLY A 47 -6.06 -2.32 -4.58
CA GLY A 47 -5.59 -1.49 -3.47
C GLY A 47 -5.34 -0.02 -3.84
N PHE A 48 -5.06 0.29 -5.11
CA PHE A 48 -4.89 1.68 -5.57
C PHE A 48 -6.18 2.50 -5.49
N TRP A 49 -7.33 1.86 -5.74
CA TRP A 49 -8.61 2.55 -5.88
C TRP A 49 -9.19 3.03 -4.56
N ILE A 50 -8.90 2.36 -3.43
CA ILE A 50 -9.46 2.75 -2.12
C ILE A 50 -8.99 4.16 -1.69
N PRO A 51 -7.68 4.51 -1.72
CA PRO A 51 -7.23 5.88 -1.48
C PRO A 51 -7.86 6.91 -2.42
N VAL A 52 -7.97 6.63 -3.72
CA VAL A 52 -8.56 7.54 -4.72
C VAL A 52 -10.04 7.81 -4.39
N ILE A 53 -10.80 6.76 -4.07
CA ILE A 53 -12.20 6.87 -3.65
C ILE A 53 -12.33 7.66 -2.34
N GLN A 54 -11.38 7.53 -1.41
CA GLN A 54 -11.35 8.33 -0.18
C GLN A 54 -11.05 9.82 -0.43
N VAL A 55 -10.17 10.16 -1.40
CA VAL A 55 -9.96 11.56 -1.82
C VAL A 55 -11.26 12.13 -2.40
N PHE A 56 -11.91 11.37 -3.29
CA PHE A 56 -13.20 11.77 -3.86
C PHE A 56 -14.28 11.96 -2.79
N ALA A 57 -14.41 11.02 -1.85
CA ALA A 57 -15.38 11.11 -0.76
C ALA A 57 -15.09 12.30 0.19
N SER A 58 -13.81 12.59 0.43
CA SER A 58 -13.37 13.75 1.22
C SER A 58 -13.79 15.08 0.57
N LEU A 59 -13.60 15.20 -0.75
CA LEU A 59 -14.04 16.38 -1.51
C LEU A 59 -15.55 16.55 -1.44
N ASN A 60 -16.31 15.47 -1.68
CA ASN A 60 -17.77 15.49 -1.64
C ASN A 60 -18.29 15.89 -0.26
N LEU A 61 -17.71 15.36 0.82
CA LEU A 61 -18.10 15.74 2.18
C LEU A 61 -17.89 17.23 2.46
N LEU A 62 -16.69 17.77 2.21
CA LEU A 62 -16.42 19.20 2.44
C LEU A 62 -17.27 20.11 1.55
N LEU A 63 -17.42 19.77 0.27
CA LEU A 63 -18.26 20.54 -0.65
C LEU A 63 -19.74 20.49 -0.26
N SER A 64 -20.24 19.34 0.21
CA SER A 64 -21.63 19.21 0.66
C SER A 64 -21.95 20.13 1.84
N ILE A 65 -21.06 20.21 2.83
CA ILE A 65 -21.19 21.09 4.01
C ILE A 65 -21.28 22.57 3.59
N VAL A 66 -20.39 23.01 2.68
CA VAL A 66 -20.38 24.39 2.17
C VAL A 66 -21.69 24.72 1.44
N MET A 67 -22.21 23.76 0.67
CA MET A 67 -23.40 23.93 -0.16
C MET A 67 -24.73 23.72 0.59
N SER A 68 -24.75 22.94 1.68
CA SER A 68 -25.97 22.64 2.45
C SER A 68 -26.25 23.65 3.58
N ILE A 69 -25.21 24.20 4.23
CA ILE A 69 -25.33 25.03 5.44
C ILE A 69 -25.25 26.55 5.11
N ASN A 70 -25.57 26.93 3.86
CA ASN A 70 -25.60 28.33 3.39
C ASN A 70 -24.32 29.13 3.70
N PHE A 71 -23.12 28.58 3.48
CA PHE A 71 -21.88 29.37 3.63
C PHE A 71 -21.79 30.53 2.62
N LEU A 72 -22.37 30.34 1.43
CA LEU A 72 -22.30 31.25 0.31
C LEU A 72 -23.70 31.75 -0.08
N LYS A 73 -23.83 33.07 -0.29
CA LYS A 73 -25.08 33.72 -0.72
C LYS A 73 -25.42 33.39 -2.18
N PHE A 74 -26.02 32.23 -2.42
CA PHE A 74 -26.55 31.85 -3.73
C PHE A 74 -28.06 32.05 -3.84
N LYS A 75 -28.53 32.72 -4.91
CA LYS A 75 -29.94 32.70 -5.30
C LYS A 75 -30.28 31.31 -5.87
N LYS A 76 -31.15 30.56 -5.18
CA LYS A 76 -31.59 29.20 -5.55
C LYS A 76 -32.44 29.25 -6.84
N LYS A 77 -31.84 29.02 -8.01
CA LYS A 77 -32.47 29.03 -9.34
C LYS A 77 -32.22 27.75 -10.17
N HIS A 78 -31.22 26.91 -9.81
CA HIS A 78 -30.83 25.73 -10.56
C HIS A 78 -30.98 24.42 -9.76
N TRP A 79 -31.19 23.29 -10.46
CA TRP A 79 -31.34 21.96 -9.85
C TRP A 79 -30.11 21.53 -9.01
N TRP A 80 -28.90 21.95 -9.40
CA TRP A 80 -27.66 21.77 -8.64
C TRP A 80 -27.61 22.54 -7.32
N GLN A 81 -28.59 23.39 -7.02
CA GLN A 81 -28.77 24.04 -5.72
C GLN A 81 -29.88 23.33 -4.89
N SER A 82 -30.29 22.13 -5.32
CA SER A 82 -31.21 21.29 -4.57
C SER A 82 -30.59 20.90 -3.24
N CYS A 83 -31.28 21.29 -2.18
CA CYS A 83 -31.06 20.91 -0.81
C CYS A 83 -30.84 19.38 -0.62
N TYR A 84 -31.65 18.57 -1.31
CA TYR A 84 -31.55 17.10 -1.27
C TYR A 84 -30.30 16.57 -1.97
N LEU A 85 -29.79 17.25 -3.00
CA LEU A 85 -28.56 16.83 -3.67
C LEU A 85 -27.39 16.89 -2.67
N TRP A 86 -27.15 18.06 -2.08
CA TRP A 86 -26.00 18.25 -1.19
C TRP A 86 -26.17 17.56 0.17
N ALA A 87 -27.24 17.85 0.91
CA ALA A 87 -27.41 17.38 2.29
C ALA A 87 -27.82 15.90 2.42
N VAL A 88 -28.31 15.25 1.35
CA VAL A 88 -28.77 13.85 1.41
C VAL A 88 -27.95 12.92 0.52
N TRP A 89 -27.62 13.31 -0.73
CA TRP A 89 -26.87 12.45 -1.65
C TRP A 89 -25.36 12.67 -1.60
N VAL A 90 -24.89 13.92 -1.51
CA VAL A 90 -23.46 14.20 -1.48
C VAL A 90 -22.87 14.03 -0.07
N GLU A 91 -23.50 14.59 0.96
CA GLU A 91 -23.04 14.49 2.36
C GLU A 91 -23.05 13.04 2.87
N GLY A 92 -24.16 12.32 2.62
CA GLY A 92 -24.40 10.95 3.05
C GLY A 92 -23.62 9.91 2.22
N PRO A 93 -24.21 9.30 1.17
CA PRO A 93 -23.62 8.17 0.48
C PRO A 93 -22.34 8.51 -0.30
N LEU A 94 -22.16 9.72 -0.86
CA LEU A 94 -20.92 10.05 -1.60
C LEU A 94 -19.80 10.62 -0.71
N GLY A 95 -20.15 11.15 0.47
CA GLY A 95 -19.23 11.76 1.42
C GLY A 95 -18.91 10.84 2.58
N PHE A 96 -19.56 11.06 3.72
CA PHE A 96 -19.25 10.38 4.97
C PHE A 96 -19.47 8.86 4.90
N GLY A 97 -20.58 8.43 4.28
CA GLY A 97 -20.89 7.02 4.08
C GLY A 97 -19.83 6.30 3.24
N LEU A 98 -19.31 6.94 2.19
CA LEU A 98 -18.24 6.38 1.35
C LEU A 98 -16.91 6.29 2.10
N LEU A 99 -16.53 7.34 2.85
CA LEU A 99 -15.34 7.33 3.72
C LEU A 99 -15.38 6.17 4.72
N LEU A 100 -16.50 6.02 5.42
CA LEU A 100 -16.67 5.00 6.46
C LEU A 100 -16.76 3.59 5.86
N SER A 101 -17.42 3.43 4.71
CA SER A 101 -17.48 2.17 3.96
C SER A 101 -16.08 1.74 3.49
N CYS A 102 -15.26 2.66 2.97
CA CYS A 102 -13.86 2.37 2.63
C CYS A 102 -13.06 1.87 3.84
N ARG A 103 -13.31 2.40 5.04
CA ARG A 103 -12.67 1.91 6.28
C ARG A 103 -13.15 0.53 6.68
N ILE A 104 -14.43 0.22 6.53
CA ILE A 104 -14.95 -1.14 6.81
C ILE A 104 -14.34 -2.15 5.82
N VAL A 105 -14.21 -1.79 4.54
CA VAL A 105 -13.53 -2.63 3.53
C VAL A 105 -12.07 -2.88 3.93
N GLN A 106 -11.34 -1.86 4.37
CA GLN A 106 -9.97 -2.03 4.88
C GLN A 106 -9.95 -2.97 6.11
N ALA A 107 -10.74 -2.69 7.15
CA ALA A 107 -10.78 -3.50 8.38
C ALA A 107 -11.16 -4.96 8.09
N PHE A 108 -12.07 -5.21 7.14
CA PHE A 108 -12.45 -6.54 6.68
C PHE A 108 -11.33 -7.25 5.93
N GLN A 109 -10.59 -6.55 5.06
CA GLN A 109 -9.42 -7.12 4.39
C GLN A 109 -8.35 -7.55 5.42
N LEU A 110 -8.05 -6.69 6.39
CA LEU A 110 -7.14 -7.01 7.49
C LEU A 110 -7.67 -8.19 8.33
N TYR A 111 -8.97 -8.22 8.68
CA TYR A 111 -9.59 -9.32 9.41
C TYR A 111 -9.40 -10.67 8.70
N TYR A 112 -9.63 -10.74 7.39
CA TYR A 112 -9.46 -11.99 6.64
C TYR A 112 -7.99 -12.43 6.56
N ILE A 113 -7.07 -11.49 6.30
CA ILE A 113 -5.64 -11.77 6.21
C ILE A 113 -5.08 -12.24 7.57
N PHE A 114 -5.40 -11.54 8.66
CA PHE A 114 -4.78 -11.78 9.97
C PHE A 114 -5.54 -12.78 10.85
N VAL A 115 -6.88 -12.75 10.90
CA VAL A 115 -7.68 -13.64 11.76
C VAL A 115 -8.06 -14.93 11.02
N LYS A 116 -8.56 -14.82 9.78
CA LYS A 116 -8.94 -16.00 8.98
C LYS A 116 -7.79 -16.62 8.20
N ARG A 117 -6.60 -16.00 8.22
CA ARG A 117 -5.37 -16.45 7.52
C ARG A 117 -5.59 -16.70 6.02
N ARG A 118 -6.55 -15.99 5.42
CA ARG A 118 -7.01 -16.22 4.05
C ARG A 118 -7.17 -14.92 3.28
N LEU A 119 -7.11 -15.00 1.96
CA LEU A 119 -7.54 -13.88 1.12
C LEU A 119 -9.03 -13.57 1.37
N PRO A 120 -9.45 -12.29 1.39
CA PRO A 120 -10.84 -11.92 1.58
C PRO A 120 -11.69 -12.51 0.44
N PRO A 121 -12.78 -13.25 0.74
CA PRO A 121 -13.55 -13.99 -0.26
C PRO A 121 -14.28 -13.08 -1.24
N ILE A 122 -14.56 -11.84 -0.83
CA ILE A 122 -15.19 -10.81 -1.66
C ILE A 122 -14.13 -9.76 -2.03
N ARG A 123 -13.93 -9.55 -3.33
CA ARG A 123 -13.04 -8.50 -3.84
C ARG A 123 -13.59 -7.12 -3.47
N SER A 124 -12.70 -6.17 -3.15
CA SER A 124 -13.08 -4.83 -2.64
C SER A 124 -14.05 -4.06 -3.54
N TYR A 125 -13.98 -4.22 -4.86
CA TYR A 125 -14.88 -3.55 -5.81
C TYR A 125 -16.32 -4.09 -5.80
N PHE A 126 -16.55 -5.31 -5.31
CA PHE A 126 -17.90 -5.82 -5.03
C PHE A 126 -18.33 -5.48 -3.60
N PHE A 127 -17.42 -5.59 -2.62
CA PHE A 127 -17.75 -5.40 -1.21
C PHE A 127 -18.08 -3.93 -0.88
N LEU A 128 -17.38 -2.97 -1.48
CA LEU A 128 -17.59 -1.54 -1.22
C LEU A 128 -19.00 -1.05 -1.64
N PRO A 129 -19.50 -1.31 -2.87
CA PRO A 129 -20.89 -1.00 -3.22
C PRO A 129 -21.91 -1.67 -2.31
N THR A 130 -21.70 -2.93 -1.93
CA THR A 130 -22.61 -3.67 -1.02
C THR A 130 -22.72 -2.99 0.34
N ILE A 131 -21.60 -2.56 0.94
CA ILE A 131 -21.60 -1.80 2.21
C ILE A 131 -22.21 -0.41 2.01
N LEU A 132 -22.22 0.16 0.79
CA LEU A 132 -22.81 1.48 0.55
C LEU A 132 -24.34 1.44 0.36
N LEU A 133 -24.93 0.29 0.04
CA LEU A 133 -26.38 0.15 -0.23
C LEU A 133 -27.29 0.72 0.88
N PRO A 134 -27.04 0.52 2.19
CA PRO A 134 -27.87 1.13 3.25
C PRO A 134 -27.89 2.67 3.21
N TRP A 135 -26.78 3.31 2.85
CA TRP A 135 -26.71 4.76 2.69
C TRP A 135 -27.52 5.24 1.48
N ILE A 136 -27.40 4.52 0.35
CA ILE A 136 -28.16 4.83 -0.88
C ILE A 136 -29.67 4.63 -0.65
N ALA A 137 -30.07 3.55 0.02
CA ALA A 137 -31.46 3.28 0.36
C ALA A 137 -32.02 4.33 1.34
N GLY A 138 -31.25 4.73 2.36
CA GLY A 138 -31.59 5.82 3.27
C GLY A 138 -31.80 7.15 2.54
N ALA A 139 -30.86 7.53 1.67
CA ALA A 139 -30.94 8.74 0.85
C ALA A 139 -32.18 8.74 -0.07
N ALA A 140 -32.46 7.62 -0.74
CA ALA A 140 -33.64 7.48 -1.59
C ALA A 140 -34.96 7.59 -0.81
N LEU A 141 -35.03 7.00 0.40
CA LEU A 141 -36.21 7.11 1.27
C LEU A 141 -36.45 8.54 1.77
N LEU A 142 -35.39 9.24 2.19
CA LEU A 142 -35.46 10.64 2.64
C LEU A 142 -35.89 11.58 1.50
N HIS A 143 -35.34 11.38 0.30
CA HIS A 143 -35.71 12.14 -0.89
C HIS A 143 -37.17 11.88 -1.31
N LYS A 144 -37.59 10.61 -1.44
CA LYS A 144 -38.97 10.24 -1.79
C LYS A 144 -40.00 10.80 -0.80
N LYS A 145 -39.67 10.82 0.49
CA LYS A 145 -40.57 11.33 1.54
C LYS A 145 -40.49 12.85 1.78
N LYS A 146 -39.65 13.58 1.04
CA LYS A 146 -39.41 15.05 1.15
C LYS A 146 -39.32 15.54 2.61
N ARG A 147 -38.29 15.09 3.33
CA ARG A 147 -38.15 15.30 4.80
C ARG A 147 -37.12 16.36 5.25
N LEU A 148 -36.63 17.20 4.34
CA LEU A 148 -35.79 18.35 4.67
C LEU A 148 -36.62 19.63 4.69
N ASN A 149 -36.31 20.50 5.66
CA ASN A 149 -36.85 21.86 5.79
C ASN A 149 -36.19 22.81 4.76
N GLU A 150 -36.70 24.03 4.59
CA GLU A 150 -36.19 25.01 3.60
C GLU A 150 -34.72 25.43 3.84
N ARG A 151 -34.26 25.29 5.09
CA ARG A 151 -32.88 25.50 5.56
C ARG A 151 -31.99 24.25 5.48
N CYS A 152 -32.46 23.17 4.86
CA CYS A 152 -31.75 21.90 4.69
C CYS A 152 -31.53 21.02 5.92
N HIS A 153 -32.14 21.35 7.06
CA HIS A 153 -32.15 20.46 8.22
C HIS A 153 -33.17 19.32 8.06
N LEU A 154 -32.78 18.13 8.53
CA LEU A 154 -33.66 16.97 8.67
C LEU A 154 -34.58 17.14 9.88
N VAL A 155 -35.89 16.91 9.69
CA VAL A 155 -36.86 16.88 10.78
C VAL A 155 -36.46 15.85 11.83
N THR A 156 -36.54 16.20 13.12
CA THR A 156 -36.02 15.43 14.28
C THR A 156 -36.39 13.94 14.27
N ARG A 157 -37.62 13.57 13.86
CA ARG A 157 -38.03 12.15 13.76
C ARG A 157 -37.17 11.32 12.79
N TRP A 158 -36.55 11.96 11.80
CA TRP A 158 -35.69 11.34 10.79
C TRP A 158 -34.20 11.41 11.13
N ILE A 159 -33.79 12.21 12.14
CA ILE A 159 -32.38 12.22 12.59
C ILE A 159 -32.02 10.92 13.32
N ILE A 160 -32.96 10.36 14.10
CA ILE A 160 -32.76 9.13 14.88
C ILE A 160 -32.29 7.94 14.02
N PRO A 161 -32.98 7.54 12.93
CA PRO A 161 -32.50 6.45 12.08
C PRO A 161 -31.18 6.77 11.34
N VAL A 162 -30.90 8.05 11.07
CA VAL A 162 -29.61 8.46 10.47
C VAL A 162 -28.47 8.29 11.48
N VAL A 163 -28.63 8.73 12.73
CA VAL A 163 -27.67 8.51 13.82
C VAL A 163 -27.47 7.01 14.10
N PHE A 164 -28.55 6.22 14.07
CA PHE A 164 -28.49 4.76 14.19
C PHE A 164 -27.65 4.12 13.07
N LEU A 165 -27.79 4.58 11.82
CA LEU A 165 -26.95 4.11 10.71
C LEU A 165 -25.46 4.45 10.93
N HIS A 166 -25.14 5.69 11.29
CA HIS A 166 -23.77 6.13 11.57
C HIS A 166 -23.12 5.29 12.70
N THR A 167 -23.82 5.15 13.82
CA THR A 167 -23.35 4.38 14.98
C THR A 167 -23.18 2.89 14.69
N THR A 168 -24.07 2.29 13.90
CA THR A 168 -23.96 0.89 13.47
C THR A 168 -22.67 0.64 12.66
N TYR A 169 -22.28 1.57 11.78
CA TYR A 169 -21.04 1.44 11.00
C TYR A 169 -19.79 1.61 11.86
N VAL A 170 -19.82 2.51 12.84
CA VAL A 170 -18.74 2.64 13.84
C VAL A 170 -18.64 1.38 14.70
N ALA A 171 -19.77 0.82 15.16
CA ALA A 171 -19.81 -0.43 15.90
C ALA A 171 -19.26 -1.61 15.08
N ALA A 172 -19.54 -1.68 13.78
CA ALA A 172 -18.96 -2.68 12.89
C ALA A 172 -17.43 -2.54 12.79
N LEU A 173 -16.90 -1.32 12.67
CA LEU A 173 -15.45 -1.06 12.71
C LEU A 173 -14.82 -1.51 14.03
N VAL A 174 -15.46 -1.21 15.17
CA VAL A 174 -15.02 -1.67 16.49
C VAL A 174 -15.01 -3.20 16.54
N GLY A 175 -16.08 -3.86 16.09
CA GLY A 175 -16.19 -5.32 16.07
C GLY A 175 -15.08 -5.99 15.27
N PHE A 176 -14.81 -5.52 14.04
CA PHE A 176 -13.68 -6.01 13.25
C PHE A 176 -12.34 -5.74 13.93
N THR A 177 -12.10 -4.52 14.44
CA THR A 177 -10.80 -4.14 15.05
C THR A 177 -10.52 -4.91 16.34
N VAL A 178 -11.53 -5.09 17.21
CA VAL A 178 -11.44 -5.89 18.43
C VAL A 178 -11.14 -7.35 18.11
N ALA A 179 -11.73 -7.91 17.05
CA ALA A 179 -11.50 -9.31 16.67
C ALA A 179 -10.06 -9.59 16.20
N ILE A 180 -9.28 -8.56 15.81
CA ILE A 180 -7.87 -8.71 15.38
C ILE A 180 -6.90 -8.31 16.52
N ARG A 181 -7.38 -7.79 17.67
CA ARG A 181 -6.53 -7.22 18.74
C ARG A 181 -5.49 -8.16 19.34
N HIS A 182 -5.71 -9.47 19.24
CA HIS A 182 -4.88 -10.51 19.87
C HIS A 182 -3.71 -10.97 18.99
N ILE A 183 -3.55 -10.40 17.80
CA ILE A 183 -2.46 -10.73 16.89
C ILE A 183 -1.34 -9.70 17.11
N GLU A 184 -0.11 -10.18 17.30
CA GLU A 184 1.06 -9.30 17.44
C GLU A 184 1.38 -8.64 16.11
N PHE A 185 0.84 -7.44 15.91
CA PHE A 185 1.16 -6.62 14.75
C PHE A 185 2.58 -6.06 14.87
N ARG A 186 3.46 -6.51 13.98
CA ARG A 186 4.79 -5.90 13.76
C ARG A 186 4.72 -4.48 13.16
N PHE A 187 3.53 -4.04 12.75
CA PHE A 187 3.24 -2.76 12.10
C PHE A 187 2.19 -1.95 12.87
N HIS A 188 2.10 -0.64 12.62
CA HIS A 188 1.17 0.26 13.32
C HIS A 188 -0.28 0.18 12.81
N GLU A 189 -0.61 -0.77 11.93
CA GLU A 189 -1.92 -0.92 11.28
C GLU A 189 -3.09 -1.01 12.28
N LEU A 190 -2.96 -1.79 13.37
CA LEU A 190 -3.98 -1.86 14.42
C LEU A 190 -4.17 -0.51 15.14
N LYS A 191 -3.06 0.21 15.40
CA LYS A 191 -3.08 1.53 16.02
C LYS A 191 -3.78 2.55 15.12
N ASP A 192 -3.60 2.44 13.81
CA ASP A 192 -4.25 3.31 12.84
C ASP A 192 -5.73 2.94 12.59
N LEU A 193 -6.13 1.66 12.72
CA LEU A 193 -7.54 1.27 12.80
C LEU A 193 -8.23 1.87 14.05
N TRP A 194 -7.61 1.77 15.23
CA TRP A 194 -8.14 2.38 16.46
C TRP A 194 -8.22 3.91 16.38
N ARG A 195 -7.21 4.56 15.78
CA ARG A 195 -7.28 6.00 15.48
C ARG A 195 -8.39 6.33 14.47
N GLY A 196 -8.61 5.49 13.47
CA GLY A 196 -9.71 5.60 12.52
C GLY A 196 -11.08 5.53 13.22
N ILE A 197 -11.26 4.60 14.16
CA ILE A 197 -12.46 4.51 15.01
C ILE A 197 -12.63 5.79 15.85
N LEU A 198 -11.56 6.29 16.48
CA LEU A 198 -11.60 7.52 17.27
C LEU A 198 -12.03 8.72 16.42
N VAL A 199 -11.44 8.89 15.23
CA VAL A 199 -11.79 9.95 14.27
C VAL A 199 -13.23 9.81 13.78
N SER A 200 -13.68 8.60 13.43
CA SER A 200 -15.08 8.33 13.05
C SER A 200 -16.07 8.68 14.16
N THR A 201 -15.79 8.24 15.38
CA THR A 201 -16.66 8.49 16.56
C THR A 201 -16.73 9.97 16.87
N THR A 202 -15.59 10.66 16.85
CA THR A 202 -15.49 12.12 17.05
C THR A 202 -16.26 12.88 15.96
N SER A 203 -16.17 12.45 14.70
CA SER A 203 -16.91 13.05 13.59
C SER A 203 -18.42 12.95 13.76
N VAL A 204 -18.94 11.76 14.13
CA VAL A 204 -20.37 11.57 14.41
C VAL A 204 -20.82 12.43 15.60
N GLY A 205 -20.04 12.46 16.69
CA GLY A 205 -20.33 13.28 17.87
C GLY A 205 -20.41 14.78 17.56
N LEU A 206 -19.47 15.30 16.76
CA LEU A 206 -19.45 16.70 16.33
C LEU A 206 -20.63 17.04 15.40
N TRP A 207 -20.97 16.16 14.46
CA TRP A 207 -22.13 16.34 13.58
C TRP A 207 -23.45 16.37 14.37
N VAL A 208 -23.63 15.45 15.33
CA VAL A 208 -24.79 15.45 16.24
C VAL A 208 -24.83 16.73 17.09
N THR A 209 -23.69 17.16 17.63
CA THR A 209 -23.59 18.37 18.45
C THR A 209 -23.95 19.62 17.64
N ALA A 210 -23.44 19.75 16.41
CA ALA A 210 -23.76 20.86 15.53
C ALA A 210 -25.23 20.86 15.08
N TYR A 211 -25.82 19.69 14.82
CA TYR A 211 -27.26 19.57 14.57
C TYR A 211 -28.08 20.07 15.77
N ILE A 212 -27.74 19.64 16.99
CA ILE A 212 -28.40 20.08 18.23
C ILE A 212 -28.27 21.60 18.43
N LEU A 213 -27.08 22.17 18.22
CA LEU A 213 -26.86 23.61 18.33
C LEU A 213 -27.64 24.41 17.28
N ASN A 214 -27.78 23.89 16.06
CA ASN A 214 -28.46 24.58 14.96
C ASN A 214 -30.00 24.44 15.02
N GLU A 215 -30.53 23.31 15.48
CA GLU A 215 -31.98 23.04 15.49
C GLU A 215 -32.66 23.50 16.80
N ILE A 216 -32.02 23.32 17.96
CA ILE A 216 -32.64 23.67 19.27
C ILE A 216 -32.52 25.17 19.59
N HIS A 217 -31.51 25.85 19.06
CA HIS A 217 -31.22 27.26 19.38
C HIS A 217 -31.30 28.17 18.14
N ASP A 218 -32.28 27.93 17.26
CA ASP A 218 -32.47 28.66 15.99
C ASP A 218 -32.68 30.17 16.16
N ASP A 219 -33.09 30.61 17.36
CA ASP A 219 -33.25 32.01 17.72
C ASP A 219 -31.91 32.76 17.89
N ILE A 220 -30.79 32.06 18.10
CA ILE A 220 -29.49 32.64 18.45
C ILE A 220 -28.55 32.66 17.24
N ALA A 221 -28.67 33.71 16.43
CA ALA A 221 -27.90 33.85 15.18
C ALA A 221 -26.37 33.74 15.33
N TRP A 222 -25.77 34.21 16.43
CA TRP A 222 -24.32 34.08 16.67
C TRP A 222 -23.89 32.63 16.94
N LEU A 223 -24.74 31.85 17.61
CA LEU A 223 -24.48 30.44 17.89
C LEU A 223 -24.53 29.62 16.59
N GLN A 224 -25.48 29.93 15.70
CA GLN A 224 -25.59 29.31 14.37
C GLN A 224 -24.33 29.57 13.51
N VAL A 225 -23.84 30.81 13.48
CA VAL A 225 -22.60 31.19 12.76
C VAL A 225 -21.39 30.47 13.34
N THR A 226 -21.28 30.41 14.67
CA THR A 226 -20.18 29.73 15.37
C THR A 226 -20.22 28.21 15.14
N SER A 227 -21.40 27.61 15.21
CA SER A 227 -21.64 26.18 14.98
C SER A 227 -21.25 25.76 13.56
N ARG A 228 -21.69 26.49 12.52
CA ARG A 228 -21.28 26.16 11.13
C ARG A 228 -19.78 26.33 10.92
N PHE A 229 -19.19 27.41 11.44
CA PHE A 229 -17.75 27.68 11.34
C PHE A 229 -16.92 26.54 11.93
N LEU A 230 -17.26 26.10 13.15
CA LEU A 230 -16.62 24.97 13.81
C LEU A 230 -16.85 23.66 13.06
N LEU A 231 -18.06 23.39 12.56
CA LEU A 231 -18.35 22.16 11.82
C LEU A 231 -17.49 22.03 10.56
N LEU A 232 -17.33 23.09 9.76
CA LEU A 232 -16.51 23.01 8.54
C LEU A 232 -15.03 22.85 8.86
N ILE A 233 -14.49 23.60 9.83
CA ILE A 233 -13.08 23.46 10.26
C ILE A 233 -12.81 22.06 10.80
N MET A 234 -13.67 21.56 11.69
CA MET A 234 -13.50 20.22 12.25
C MET A 234 -13.64 19.15 11.17
N ALA A 235 -14.59 19.27 10.24
CA ALA A 235 -14.69 18.37 9.09
C ALA A 235 -13.40 18.37 8.23
N SER A 236 -12.79 19.53 7.99
CA SER A 236 -11.51 19.64 7.27
C SER A 236 -10.35 18.94 8.00
N ILE A 237 -10.25 19.12 9.33
CA ILE A 237 -9.24 18.46 10.17
C ILE A 237 -9.48 16.94 10.20
N LEU A 238 -10.73 16.49 10.37
CA LEU A 238 -11.12 15.09 10.39
C LEU A 238 -10.85 14.41 9.05
N VAL A 239 -11.12 15.07 7.93
CA VAL A 239 -10.79 14.59 6.57
C VAL A 239 -9.28 14.40 6.41
N LEU A 240 -8.46 15.35 6.84
CA LEU A 240 -6.99 15.22 6.84
C LEU A 240 -6.51 14.07 7.74
N ALA A 241 -7.12 13.87 8.90
CA ALA A 241 -6.83 12.75 9.80
C ALA A 241 -7.23 11.41 9.18
N PHE A 242 -8.45 11.31 8.65
CA PHE A 242 -8.98 10.13 7.95
C PHE A 242 -8.06 9.70 6.80
N PHE A 243 -7.59 10.64 5.99
CA PHE A 243 -6.68 10.33 4.88
C PHE A 243 -5.28 9.96 5.37
N SER A 244 -4.72 10.71 6.32
CA SER A 244 -3.37 10.46 6.86
C SER A 244 -3.26 9.07 7.53
N MET A 245 -4.33 8.61 8.19
CA MET A 245 -4.43 7.27 8.81
C MET A 245 -4.86 6.16 7.82
N SER A 246 -5.02 6.48 6.53
CA SER A 246 -5.40 5.52 5.47
C SER A 246 -4.26 5.31 4.48
N SER A 247 -3.49 6.36 4.26
CA SER A 247 -2.21 6.34 3.53
C SER A 247 -1.09 5.64 4.33
N SER A 248 -1.22 5.54 5.65
CA SER A 248 -0.23 4.91 6.52
C SER A 248 -0.15 3.39 6.35
N GLN A 249 0.97 2.97 5.76
CA GLN A 249 1.55 1.63 5.69
C GLN A 249 1.16 0.65 4.55
N PRO A 250 -0.03 0.54 3.92
CA PRO A 250 -0.22 -0.48 2.85
C PRO A 250 0.51 -0.16 1.52
N LEU A 251 1.05 1.04 1.36
CA LEU A 251 1.94 1.46 0.25
C LEU A 251 3.29 1.97 0.77
N LEU A 252 3.31 2.72 1.87
CA LEU A 252 4.54 3.20 2.49
C LEU A 252 5.33 2.10 3.22
N SER A 253 4.73 1.00 3.68
CA SER A 253 5.52 -0.17 4.09
C SER A 253 6.09 -0.89 2.89
N LYS A 254 5.35 -1.07 1.78
CA LYS A 254 5.93 -1.60 0.53
C LYS A 254 7.06 -0.71 -0.02
N MET A 255 7.01 0.60 0.17
CA MET A 255 8.09 1.53 -0.22
C MET A 255 9.20 1.65 0.81
N SER A 256 8.92 1.58 2.11
CA SER A 256 9.96 1.60 3.14
C SER A 256 10.64 0.26 3.23
N LEU A 257 9.94 -0.86 3.02
CA LEU A 257 10.54 -2.15 2.67
C LEU A 257 11.37 -1.93 1.41
N ARG A 258 10.82 -1.67 0.24
CA ARG A 258 11.65 -1.56 -0.99
C ARG A 258 12.84 -0.58 -0.93
N LYS A 259 12.75 0.55 -0.20
CA LYS A 259 13.83 1.56 -0.07
C LYS A 259 14.82 1.25 1.07
N ARG A 260 14.37 0.64 2.18
CA ARG A 260 15.21 0.22 3.32
C ARG A 260 15.74 -1.20 3.16
N GLU A 261 15.07 -2.08 2.42
CA GLU A 261 15.60 -3.36 1.95
C GLU A 261 16.75 -3.11 0.98
N ALA A 262 16.55 -2.26 -0.02
CA ALA A 262 17.60 -1.88 -0.97
C ALA A 262 18.81 -1.14 -0.36
N THR A 263 18.82 -0.85 0.95
CA THR A 263 19.95 -0.21 1.65
C THR A 263 20.34 -0.81 3.02
N GLU A 264 19.49 -1.62 3.68
CA GLU A 264 19.76 -2.27 4.97
C GLU A 264 19.47 -3.80 5.00
N PHE A 265 18.66 -4.36 4.08
CA PHE A 265 18.27 -5.78 4.12
C PHE A 265 18.35 -6.49 2.76
N GLU A 266 19.44 -7.24 2.59
CA GLU A 266 19.77 -8.08 1.44
C GLU A 266 18.70 -9.14 1.09
N THR A 267 17.93 -9.63 2.07
CA THR A 267 16.86 -10.63 1.87
C THR A 267 15.61 -10.34 2.70
N MET A 268 14.44 -10.74 2.19
CA MET A 268 13.15 -10.64 2.90
C MET A 268 13.15 -11.47 4.21
N GLY A 269 13.94 -12.55 4.28
CA GLY A 269 14.12 -13.33 5.50
C GLY A 269 14.75 -12.51 6.63
N ARG A 270 15.83 -11.76 6.33
CA ARG A 270 16.47 -10.85 7.28
C ARG A 270 15.52 -9.72 7.70
N ALA A 271 14.75 -9.15 6.76
CA ALA A 271 13.72 -8.15 7.06
C ALA A 271 12.61 -8.70 7.99
N LEU A 272 12.20 -9.95 7.82
CA LEU A 272 11.26 -10.65 8.72
C LEU A 272 11.88 -11.07 10.07
N GLY A 273 13.16 -10.80 10.31
CA GLY A 273 13.87 -11.20 11.52
C GLY A 273 13.98 -12.71 11.67
N ILE A 274 14.10 -13.43 10.55
CA ILE A 274 14.59 -14.82 10.55
C ILE A 274 16.08 -14.75 10.89
N PRO A 275 16.57 -15.45 11.93
CA PRO A 275 17.99 -15.42 12.25
C PRO A 275 18.79 -16.09 11.13
N ASP A 276 19.79 -15.38 10.60
CA ASP A 276 20.83 -15.96 9.77
C ASP A 276 21.54 -17.04 10.59
N SER A 277 21.25 -18.31 10.29
CA SER A 277 21.76 -19.51 10.99
C SER A 277 23.27 -19.76 10.84
N GLY A 278 24.06 -18.72 10.54
CA GLY A 278 25.46 -18.83 10.17
C GLY A 278 26.32 -17.61 10.49
N LEU A 279 25.89 -16.70 11.38
CA LEU A 279 26.75 -15.60 11.85
C LEU A 279 27.59 -15.96 13.09
N LEU A 280 27.32 -17.11 13.71
CA LEU A 280 28.04 -17.68 14.86
C LEU A 280 28.09 -19.22 14.79
N LEU A 281 28.51 -19.80 13.66
CA LEU A 281 29.02 -21.17 13.68
C LEU A 281 30.51 -21.19 13.39
N GLN A 282 31.22 -21.77 14.35
CA GLN A 282 32.64 -22.07 14.35
C GLN A 282 33.02 -22.85 13.07
N GLN A 283 34.23 -22.61 12.58
CA GLN A 283 34.77 -23.19 11.35
C GLN A 283 35.02 -24.70 11.50
N GLU A 284 33.95 -25.50 11.45
CA GLU A 284 34.05 -26.95 11.24
C GLU A 284 34.64 -27.21 9.84
N PRO A 285 35.48 -28.26 9.67
CA PRO A 285 35.99 -28.64 8.36
C PRO A 285 34.81 -28.95 7.44
N ALA A 286 34.73 -28.21 6.33
CA ALA A 286 33.59 -28.33 5.41
C ALA A 286 33.47 -29.78 4.92
N PRO A 287 32.28 -30.41 5.00
CA PRO A 287 32.09 -31.75 4.48
C PRO A 287 32.37 -31.76 2.97
N ASP A 288 33.11 -32.77 2.51
CA ASP A 288 33.43 -32.92 1.09
C ASP A 288 32.14 -33.07 0.28
N ILE A 289 32.08 -32.38 -0.85
CA ILE A 289 30.86 -32.25 -1.65
C ILE A 289 30.86 -33.38 -2.68
N ASP A 290 30.23 -34.51 -2.33
CA ASP A 290 30.05 -35.63 -3.24
C ASP A 290 29.08 -35.26 -4.40
N PRO A 291 29.54 -35.20 -5.66
CA PRO A 291 28.70 -34.88 -6.80
C PRO A 291 27.62 -35.92 -7.11
N ASN A 292 27.72 -37.12 -6.50
CA ASN A 292 26.73 -38.18 -6.65
C ASN A 292 25.53 -37.99 -5.71
N GLU A 293 25.56 -37.05 -4.77
CA GLU A 293 24.41 -36.72 -3.94
C GLU A 293 23.31 -36.02 -4.74
N PRO A 294 22.03 -36.24 -4.38
CA PRO A 294 20.91 -35.60 -5.06
C PRO A 294 20.95 -34.08 -4.84
N LEU A 295 20.73 -33.30 -5.92
CA LEU A 295 20.84 -31.84 -5.91
C LEU A 295 20.04 -31.16 -4.79
N ASP A 296 18.88 -31.70 -4.41
CA ASP A 296 18.06 -31.22 -3.29
C ASP A 296 18.78 -31.29 -1.94
N LYS A 297 19.58 -32.34 -1.68
CA LYS A 297 20.40 -32.45 -0.47
C LYS A 297 21.58 -31.48 -0.52
N LEU A 298 22.23 -31.36 -1.68
CA LEU A 298 23.36 -30.45 -1.89
C LEU A 298 22.96 -28.98 -1.76
N LEU A 299 21.77 -28.60 -2.26
CA LEU A 299 21.24 -27.26 -2.14
C LEU A 299 20.92 -26.86 -0.68
N LEU A 300 20.82 -27.78 0.28
CA LEU A 300 20.74 -27.42 1.70
C LEU A 300 22.04 -26.78 2.20
N ASN A 301 23.20 -27.23 1.68
CA ASN A 301 24.50 -26.65 2.00
C ASN A 301 24.60 -25.22 1.43
N LYS A 302 24.65 -24.22 2.32
CA LYS A 302 24.68 -22.80 1.95
C LYS A 302 25.84 -22.46 1.00
N ARG A 303 27.02 -23.07 1.20
CA ARG A 303 28.22 -22.82 0.39
C ARG A 303 28.06 -23.34 -1.04
N PHE A 304 27.53 -24.56 -1.18
CA PHE A 304 27.17 -25.13 -2.47
C PHE A 304 26.11 -24.27 -3.16
N ARG A 305 25.02 -23.96 -2.45
CA ARG A 305 23.90 -23.17 -2.98
C ARG A 305 24.33 -21.80 -3.48
N GLN A 306 25.22 -21.09 -2.78
CA GLN A 306 25.76 -19.80 -3.22
C GLN A 306 26.63 -19.92 -4.49
N SER A 307 27.47 -20.95 -4.60
CA SER A 307 28.26 -21.20 -5.82
C SER A 307 27.36 -21.61 -7.00
N PHE A 308 26.36 -22.46 -6.77
CA PHE A 308 25.37 -22.87 -7.76
C PHE A 308 24.48 -21.72 -8.24
N MET A 309 24.08 -20.83 -7.32
CA MET A 309 23.34 -19.60 -7.62
C MET A 309 24.15 -18.65 -8.50
N ALA A 310 25.42 -18.39 -8.16
CA ALA A 310 26.31 -17.55 -8.97
C ALA A 310 26.55 -18.12 -10.38
N PHE A 311 26.64 -19.44 -10.51
CA PHE A 311 26.66 -20.12 -11.81
C PHE A 311 25.34 -19.93 -12.57
N ALA A 312 24.19 -20.18 -11.95
CA ALA A 312 22.88 -20.05 -12.58
C ALA A 312 22.59 -18.61 -13.02
N ASP A 313 22.97 -17.61 -12.21
CA ASP A 313 22.93 -16.19 -12.58
C ASP A 313 23.80 -15.91 -13.82
N SER A 314 25.00 -16.50 -13.92
CA SER A 314 25.86 -16.37 -15.11
C SER A 314 25.26 -17.02 -16.37
N CYS A 315 24.37 -17.99 -16.20
CA CYS A 315 23.61 -18.64 -17.27
C CYS A 315 22.26 -17.96 -17.57
N LEU A 316 21.94 -16.83 -16.92
CA LEU A 316 20.63 -16.16 -17.00
C LEU A 316 19.44 -17.07 -16.61
N ALA A 317 19.69 -18.04 -15.73
CA ALA A 317 18.74 -19.04 -15.22
C ALA A 317 18.68 -19.08 -13.67
N GLY A 318 19.11 -17.98 -13.04
CA GLY A 318 19.24 -17.86 -11.59
C GLY A 318 17.92 -17.82 -10.84
N GLU A 319 16.82 -17.41 -11.50
CA GLU A 319 15.49 -17.26 -10.89
C GLU A 319 15.01 -18.55 -10.21
N SER A 320 15.36 -19.71 -10.79
CA SER A 320 15.06 -21.03 -10.24
C SER A 320 15.78 -21.30 -8.90
N VAL A 321 17.03 -20.86 -8.75
CA VAL A 321 17.82 -21.04 -7.51
C VAL A 321 17.45 -19.99 -6.45
N HIS A 322 17.21 -18.74 -6.89
CA HIS A 322 16.70 -17.67 -6.03
C HIS A 322 15.32 -18.00 -5.45
N PHE A 323 14.41 -18.57 -6.25
CA PHE A 323 13.11 -19.06 -5.77
C PHE A 323 13.27 -20.19 -4.75
N TYR A 324 14.16 -21.16 -4.99
CA TYR A 324 14.44 -22.24 -4.04
C TYR A 324 14.91 -21.69 -2.69
N ASP A 325 15.85 -20.74 -2.68
CA ASP A 325 16.36 -20.14 -1.43
C ASP A 325 15.25 -19.41 -0.65
N GLU A 326 14.43 -18.58 -1.30
CA GLU A 326 13.33 -17.88 -0.61
C GLU A 326 12.22 -18.82 -0.10
N VAL A 327 11.88 -19.88 -0.83
CA VAL A 327 10.92 -20.90 -0.36
C VAL A 327 11.52 -21.69 0.82
N HIS A 328 12.83 -21.94 0.82
CA HIS A 328 13.53 -22.54 1.95
C HIS A 328 13.57 -21.61 3.18
N GLU A 329 13.78 -20.29 3.00
CA GLU A 329 13.66 -19.31 4.09
C GLU A 329 12.21 -19.21 4.63
N LEU A 330 11.19 -19.30 3.76
CA LEU A 330 9.79 -19.43 4.19
C LEU A 330 9.57 -20.71 5.04
N ALA A 331 10.22 -21.83 4.70
CA ALA A 331 10.09 -23.08 5.46
C ALA A 331 10.61 -22.96 6.90
N LYS A 332 11.62 -22.10 7.15
CA LYS A 332 12.12 -21.82 8.51
C LYS A 332 11.13 -21.05 9.39
N ILE A 333 10.14 -20.37 8.81
CA ILE A 333 9.15 -19.60 9.58
C ILE A 333 8.16 -20.59 10.23
N PRO A 334 8.03 -20.62 11.57
CA PRO A 334 7.17 -21.56 12.27
C PRO A 334 5.72 -21.53 11.76
N VAL A 335 5.07 -22.69 11.66
CA VAL A 335 3.65 -22.81 11.24
C VAL A 335 2.71 -22.01 12.16
N ASN A 336 3.13 -21.77 13.40
CA ASN A 336 2.41 -20.94 14.38
C ASN A 336 2.54 -19.42 14.15
N ASP A 337 3.46 -18.96 13.29
CA ASP A 337 3.53 -17.56 12.80
C ASP A 337 3.01 -17.47 11.35
N PRO A 338 1.68 -17.49 11.16
CA PRO A 338 1.07 -17.39 9.82
C PRO A 338 1.32 -16.01 9.19
N VAL A 339 1.61 -14.98 9.98
CA VAL A 339 1.70 -13.60 9.51
C VAL A 339 2.97 -13.43 8.69
N ARG A 340 4.13 -13.81 9.25
CA ARG A 340 5.39 -13.77 8.50
C ARG A 340 5.35 -14.70 7.28
N ARG A 341 4.72 -15.88 7.40
CA ARG A 341 4.50 -16.80 6.28
C ARG A 341 3.71 -16.16 5.13
N ILE A 342 2.58 -15.50 5.41
CA ILE A 342 1.76 -14.83 4.39
C ILE A 342 2.51 -13.67 3.71
N TYR A 343 3.28 -12.87 4.46
CA TYR A 343 4.07 -11.78 3.87
C TYR A 343 5.18 -12.33 2.95
N MET A 344 5.89 -13.36 3.39
CA MET A 344 6.93 -14.02 2.58
C MET A 344 6.33 -14.70 1.34
N ALA A 345 5.24 -15.46 1.50
CA ALA A 345 4.54 -16.08 0.38
C ALA A 345 4.04 -15.06 -0.66
N ARG A 346 3.54 -13.89 -0.22
CA ARG A 346 3.17 -12.80 -1.14
C ARG A 346 4.38 -12.21 -1.86
N HIS A 347 5.51 -12.05 -1.18
CA HIS A 347 6.75 -11.58 -1.80
C HIS A 347 7.20 -12.55 -2.90
N ILE A 348 7.28 -13.85 -2.58
CA ILE A 348 7.61 -14.91 -3.54
C ILE A 348 6.63 -14.92 -4.74
N ILE A 349 5.32 -14.81 -4.48
CA ILE A 349 4.32 -14.76 -5.56
C ILE A 349 4.50 -13.52 -6.44
N GLU A 350 4.66 -12.34 -5.85
CA GLU A 350 4.82 -11.08 -6.60
C GLU A 350 6.13 -11.03 -7.41
N LYS A 351 7.19 -11.71 -6.95
CA LYS A 351 8.55 -11.67 -7.51
C LYS A 351 8.86 -12.79 -8.53
N TYR A 352 8.25 -13.97 -8.36
CA TYR A 352 8.54 -15.16 -9.17
C TYR A 352 7.32 -15.82 -9.85
N VAL A 353 6.12 -15.77 -9.25
CA VAL A 353 4.97 -16.61 -9.71
C VAL A 353 3.97 -15.86 -10.59
N MET A 354 3.87 -14.53 -10.49
CA MET A 354 3.02 -13.76 -11.40
C MET A 354 3.58 -13.71 -12.82
N ALA A 355 2.71 -13.75 -13.83
CA ALA A 355 3.10 -13.52 -15.21
C ALA A 355 3.62 -12.09 -15.43
N GLY A 356 4.80 -11.96 -16.03
CA GLY A 356 5.54 -10.71 -16.16
C GLY A 356 6.21 -10.23 -14.86
N ALA A 357 6.51 -11.14 -13.93
CA ALA A 357 7.32 -10.83 -12.75
C ALA A 357 8.81 -10.68 -13.12
N THR A 358 9.59 -9.97 -12.29
CA THR A 358 10.99 -9.62 -12.59
C THR A 358 11.95 -10.82 -12.59
N MET A 359 11.60 -11.89 -11.88
CA MET A 359 12.30 -13.18 -11.91
C MET A 359 11.28 -14.29 -12.08
N GLU A 360 10.42 -14.17 -13.11
CA GLU A 360 9.37 -15.16 -13.37
C GLU A 360 9.95 -16.57 -13.57
N VAL A 361 9.59 -17.50 -12.68
CA VAL A 361 10.06 -18.89 -12.79
C VAL A 361 9.30 -19.67 -13.86
N ASN A 362 10.03 -20.53 -14.56
CA ASN A 362 9.47 -21.44 -15.56
C ASN A 362 8.76 -22.63 -14.90
N ILE A 363 7.53 -22.39 -14.41
CA ILE A 363 6.63 -23.42 -13.90
C ILE A 363 5.37 -23.55 -14.75
N SER A 364 4.86 -24.78 -14.82
CA SER A 364 3.62 -25.14 -15.48
C SER A 364 2.45 -24.26 -15.07
N HIS A 365 1.57 -24.00 -16.04
CA HIS A 365 0.35 -23.22 -15.83
C HIS A 365 -0.55 -23.82 -14.73
N ARG A 366 -0.55 -25.16 -14.56
CA ARG A 366 -1.26 -25.85 -13.47
C ARG A 366 -0.73 -25.43 -12.10
N ASN A 367 0.57 -25.56 -11.85
CA ASN A 367 1.18 -25.21 -10.57
C ASN A 367 1.05 -23.71 -10.27
N ARG A 368 1.19 -22.87 -11.30
CA ARG A 368 0.96 -21.42 -11.21
C ARG A 368 -0.49 -21.10 -10.79
N GLN A 369 -1.48 -21.74 -11.40
CA GLN A 369 -2.89 -21.55 -11.02
C GLN A 369 -3.20 -22.08 -9.62
N GLU A 370 -2.63 -23.21 -9.20
CA GLU A 370 -2.82 -23.76 -7.85
C GLU A 370 -2.36 -22.75 -6.77
N ILE A 371 -1.16 -22.17 -6.95
CA ILE A 371 -0.61 -21.14 -6.06
C ILE A 371 -1.46 -19.85 -6.09
N LEU A 372 -1.94 -19.42 -7.26
CA LEU A 372 -2.70 -18.17 -7.39
C LEU A 372 -4.18 -18.28 -6.99
N ALA A 373 -4.76 -19.50 -7.02
CA ALA A 373 -6.14 -19.76 -6.66
C ALA A 373 -6.34 -20.14 -5.19
N THR A 374 -5.29 -20.60 -4.49
CA THR A 374 -5.42 -20.98 -3.09
C THR A 374 -5.78 -19.80 -2.18
N PRO A 375 -6.79 -19.95 -1.29
CA PRO A 375 -7.12 -18.92 -0.33
C PRO A 375 -6.13 -18.87 0.84
N ASP A 376 -5.39 -19.94 1.10
CA ASP A 376 -4.49 -20.10 2.26
C ASP A 376 -3.02 -19.93 1.85
N LEU A 377 -2.51 -18.72 2.07
CA LEU A 377 -1.12 -18.35 1.81
C LEU A 377 -0.17 -18.67 2.98
N ALA A 378 -0.68 -19.20 4.10
CA ALA A 378 0.14 -19.61 5.23
C ALA A 378 0.56 -21.09 5.16
N HIS A 379 -0.06 -21.89 4.27
CA HIS A 379 0.13 -23.33 4.16
C HIS A 379 1.63 -23.72 4.07
N PRO A 380 2.07 -24.79 4.76
CA PRO A 380 3.44 -25.30 4.66
C PRO A 380 3.85 -25.58 3.20
N ASP A 381 3.03 -26.36 2.50
CA ASP A 381 3.35 -26.91 1.18
C ASP A 381 2.94 -26.02 0.00
N LEU A 382 2.65 -24.73 0.23
CA LEU A 382 2.13 -23.79 -0.76
C LEU A 382 2.90 -23.80 -2.09
N PHE A 383 4.22 -23.95 -2.04
CA PHE A 383 5.11 -23.93 -3.21
C PHE A 383 5.67 -25.32 -3.56
N HIS A 384 5.25 -26.41 -2.90
CA HIS A 384 5.88 -27.72 -3.00
C HIS A 384 5.90 -28.26 -4.44
N ASN A 385 4.75 -28.23 -5.13
CA ASN A 385 4.63 -28.71 -6.51
C ASN A 385 5.52 -27.91 -7.49
N ALA A 386 5.55 -26.58 -7.35
CA ALA A 386 6.37 -25.69 -8.15
C ALA A 386 7.87 -25.86 -7.87
N LEU A 387 8.26 -26.05 -6.61
CA LEU A 387 9.65 -26.30 -6.23
C LEU A 387 10.15 -27.65 -6.77
N ASN A 388 9.32 -28.69 -6.74
CA ASN A 388 9.65 -29.99 -7.33
C ASN A 388 9.86 -29.91 -8.85
N GLU A 389 9.00 -29.15 -9.55
CA GLU A 389 9.12 -28.89 -11.00
C GLU A 389 10.44 -28.14 -11.31
N LEU A 390 10.75 -27.06 -10.58
CA LEU A 390 12.00 -26.31 -10.76
C LEU A 390 13.24 -27.12 -10.38
N LEU A 391 13.16 -27.97 -9.34
CA LEU A 391 14.25 -28.87 -8.97
C LEU A 391 14.57 -29.85 -10.10
N GLN A 392 13.56 -30.39 -10.79
CA GLN A 392 13.75 -31.23 -11.97
C GLN A 392 14.38 -30.44 -13.12
N LEU A 393 13.91 -29.22 -13.39
CA LEU A 393 14.50 -28.34 -14.41
C LEU A 393 15.96 -27.99 -14.12
N MET A 394 16.31 -27.65 -12.87
CA MET A 394 17.70 -27.39 -12.45
C MET A 394 18.58 -28.65 -12.59
N LYS A 395 18.06 -29.84 -12.23
CA LYS A 395 18.76 -31.11 -12.41
C LYS A 395 19.03 -31.44 -13.88
N MET A 396 18.08 -31.15 -14.77
CA MET A 396 18.22 -31.43 -16.21
C MET A 396 19.09 -30.39 -16.95
N ASN A 397 18.94 -29.11 -16.62
CA ASN A 397 19.48 -28.01 -17.43
C ASN A 397 20.73 -27.34 -16.85
N LEU A 398 20.95 -27.39 -15.53
CA LEU A 398 22.04 -26.65 -14.86
C LEU A 398 23.06 -27.56 -14.17
N ALA A 399 22.60 -28.63 -13.51
CA ALA A 399 23.46 -29.45 -12.65
C ALA A 399 24.65 -30.06 -13.42
N LYS A 400 24.43 -30.60 -14.62
CA LYS A 400 25.48 -31.21 -15.45
C LYS A 400 26.60 -30.22 -15.79
N ASP A 401 26.22 -29.01 -16.19
CA ASP A 401 27.16 -28.01 -16.68
C ASP A 401 27.89 -27.33 -15.51
N TYR A 402 27.21 -27.19 -14.36
CA TYR A 402 27.81 -26.73 -13.10
C TYR A 402 29.03 -27.57 -12.70
N TRP A 403 28.98 -28.91 -12.81
CA TRP A 403 30.10 -29.79 -12.45
C TRP A 403 31.37 -29.55 -13.27
N SER A 404 31.24 -29.05 -14.50
CA SER A 404 32.36 -28.71 -15.37
C SER A 404 32.82 -27.25 -15.22
N SER A 405 31.98 -26.41 -14.60
CA SER A 405 32.15 -24.96 -14.51
C SER A 405 33.34 -24.54 -13.62
N MET A 406 33.81 -23.30 -13.83
CA MET A 406 34.81 -22.70 -12.94
C MET A 406 34.27 -22.45 -11.53
N PHE A 407 32.96 -22.29 -11.35
CA PHE A 407 32.32 -22.08 -10.05
C PHE A 407 32.44 -23.32 -9.14
N PHE A 408 32.29 -24.52 -9.70
CA PHE A 408 32.46 -25.76 -8.94
C PHE A 408 33.95 -26.06 -8.66
N LYS A 409 34.85 -25.82 -9.62
CA LYS A 409 36.30 -25.96 -9.42
C LYS A 409 36.78 -25.08 -8.27
N LYS A 410 36.42 -23.78 -8.31
CA LYS A 410 36.72 -22.83 -7.23
C LYS A 410 36.12 -23.27 -5.88
N LEU A 411 34.87 -23.75 -5.86
CA LEU A 411 34.24 -24.26 -4.63
C LEU A 411 35.04 -25.40 -3.98
N ARG A 412 35.64 -26.30 -4.79
CA ARG A 412 36.53 -27.37 -4.30
C ARG A 412 37.90 -26.87 -3.87
N GLU A 413 38.50 -25.96 -4.63
CA GLU A 413 39.81 -25.34 -4.33
C GLU A 413 39.75 -24.59 -2.99
N ASP A 414 38.75 -23.70 -2.82
CA ASP A 414 38.46 -22.99 -1.58
C ASP A 414 38.13 -23.96 -0.41
N GLY A 415 37.78 -25.22 -0.69
CA GLY A 415 37.52 -26.27 0.31
C GLY A 415 38.75 -27.08 0.71
N THR A 416 39.77 -27.13 -0.15
CA THR A 416 40.97 -27.97 0.02
C THR A 416 42.16 -27.15 0.56
N GLY A 417 42.16 -25.83 0.37
CA GLY A 417 43.28 -24.92 0.68
C GLY A 417 43.32 -24.34 2.11
N SER A 418 43.30 -25.17 3.16
CA SER A 418 43.59 -24.70 4.54
C SER A 418 44.60 -25.60 5.27
N ASN A 419 45.67 -25.97 4.58
CA ASN A 419 46.87 -26.60 5.14
C ASN A 419 48.09 -26.24 4.27
N GLY A 420 48.94 -25.33 4.74
CA GLY A 420 50.19 -24.94 4.07
C GLY A 420 50.27 -23.44 3.76
N HIS A 421 51.38 -22.82 4.17
CA HIS A 421 51.69 -21.42 3.88
C HIS A 421 51.85 -21.15 2.38
N GLU A 422 51.27 -20.05 1.89
CA GLU A 422 52.09 -18.88 1.51
C GLU A 422 51.26 -17.58 1.48
N LEU A 423 51.93 -16.46 1.71
CA LEU A 423 51.41 -15.10 1.64
C LEU A 423 51.78 -14.51 0.26
N GLU A 424 51.06 -13.48 -0.18
CA GLU A 424 51.15 -12.85 -1.52
C GLU A 424 50.44 -13.66 -2.63
N VAL A 425 49.61 -13.07 -3.51
CA VAL A 425 49.48 -11.66 -3.90
C VAL A 425 48.02 -11.20 -3.82
N VAL A 426 47.78 -10.05 -3.20
CA VAL A 426 46.52 -9.29 -3.35
C VAL A 426 46.57 -8.52 -4.68
N THR A 427 46.01 -9.11 -5.74
CA THR A 427 45.70 -8.40 -6.99
C THR A 427 44.22 -8.52 -7.29
N GLY A 428 43.54 -7.38 -7.34
CA GLY A 428 42.10 -7.32 -7.17
C GLY A 428 41.28 -7.58 -8.43
N TRP A 429 40.09 -8.12 -8.21
CA TRP A 429 38.96 -8.00 -9.14
C TRP A 429 37.75 -7.47 -8.37
N ASN A 430 37.66 -6.14 -8.26
CA ASN A 430 36.47 -5.46 -7.75
C ASN A 430 35.31 -5.66 -8.75
N TYR A 431 34.45 -6.64 -8.47
CA TYR A 431 33.16 -6.76 -9.15
C TYR A 431 32.21 -5.66 -8.66
N SER A 432 32.29 -4.48 -9.30
CA SER A 432 31.25 -3.46 -9.19
C SER A 432 29.94 -4.01 -9.78
N PRO A 433 28.79 -3.91 -9.07
CA PRO A 433 27.51 -4.34 -9.60
C PRO A 433 27.07 -3.38 -10.72
N ARG A 434 27.29 -3.77 -11.98
CA ARG A 434 26.79 -3.02 -13.14
C ARG A 434 25.27 -3.17 -13.24
N LEU A 435 24.57 -2.09 -12.89
CA LEU A 435 23.18 -1.87 -13.29
C LEU A 435 23.04 -1.99 -14.81
N SER A 436 22.36 -3.02 -15.28
CA SER A 436 22.02 -3.20 -16.69
C SER A 436 20.85 -2.29 -17.08
N TYR A 437 21.14 -1.02 -17.38
CA TYR A 437 20.25 -0.17 -18.17
C TYR A 437 20.54 -0.43 -19.65
N VAL A 438 19.77 -1.32 -20.27
CA VAL A 438 19.95 -1.68 -21.68
C VAL A 438 19.32 -0.59 -22.55
N HIS A 439 20.15 0.26 -23.15
CA HIS A 439 19.85 0.82 -24.46
C HIS A 439 20.18 -0.23 -25.52
N GLY A 440 19.23 -0.51 -26.41
CA GLY A 440 19.52 -1.23 -27.65
C GLY A 440 19.94 -0.22 -28.70
N GLU A 441 21.12 -0.39 -29.28
CA GLU A 441 21.56 0.40 -30.43
C GLU A 441 20.93 -0.17 -31.70
N ASP A 442 19.83 0.47 -32.13
CA ASP A 442 19.26 0.39 -33.49
C ASP A 442 18.22 1.54 -33.64
N ASP A 443 18.67 2.78 -33.44
CA ASP A 443 17.92 3.99 -33.81
C ASP A 443 18.76 4.78 -34.84
N PRO A 444 18.34 4.88 -36.12
CA PRO A 444 19.17 5.34 -37.23
C PRO A 444 19.37 6.88 -37.29
N PHE A 445 19.18 7.59 -36.18
CA PHE A 445 19.38 9.03 -36.07
C PHE A 445 20.29 9.36 -34.88
N HIS A 446 21.60 9.43 -35.13
CA HIS A 446 22.50 10.53 -34.74
C HIS A 446 23.96 10.12 -35.04
N GLU A 447 24.58 10.76 -36.03
CA GLU A 447 26.00 10.56 -36.34
C GLU A 447 26.91 11.03 -35.19
N GLU A 448 28.02 10.32 -34.96
CA GLU A 448 29.03 10.71 -33.99
C GLU A 448 29.95 11.85 -34.49
N HIS A 449 30.69 12.41 -33.52
CA HIS A 449 32.00 13.08 -33.62
C HIS A 449 32.03 14.62 -33.82
N PRO A 450 33.12 15.30 -33.37
CA PRO A 450 34.16 14.87 -32.41
C PRO A 450 34.40 15.83 -31.23
N SER A 451 35.06 15.25 -30.22
CA SER A 451 35.69 15.87 -29.05
C SER A 451 36.48 17.17 -29.26
N LYS A 452 36.47 18.03 -28.23
CA LYS A 452 37.71 18.63 -27.69
C LYS A 452 37.59 18.95 -26.19
N SER A 453 38.71 18.84 -25.49
CA SER A 453 38.81 18.93 -24.02
C SER A 453 39.19 20.33 -23.54
N SER A 454 39.11 20.50 -22.21
CA SER A 454 39.92 21.44 -21.41
C SER A 454 39.59 22.93 -21.46
N ALA A 455 38.83 23.36 -20.43
CA ALA A 455 39.19 24.38 -19.42
C ALA A 455 39.93 25.69 -19.79
N HIS A 456 39.52 26.71 -19.02
CA HIS A 456 40.17 27.99 -18.70
C HIS A 456 39.95 29.22 -19.61
N ASP A 457 39.26 30.19 -18.99
CA ASP A 457 39.68 31.58 -18.76
C ASP A 457 39.44 32.72 -19.76
N THR A 458 38.55 33.59 -19.29
CA THR A 458 38.56 35.06 -19.33
C THR A 458 38.37 35.82 -20.67
N ASN A 459 37.18 36.45 -20.71
CA ASN A 459 37.01 37.91 -20.76
C ASN A 459 36.95 38.62 -22.13
N THR A 460 36.16 39.70 -22.12
CA THR A 460 36.26 40.92 -22.97
C THR A 460 35.48 40.97 -24.30
N GLN A 461 34.34 41.70 -24.22
CA GLN A 461 33.84 42.74 -25.14
C GLN A 461 33.23 42.43 -26.53
N ASP A 462 31.95 42.84 -26.62
CA ASP A 462 31.36 43.83 -27.54
C ASP A 462 31.08 43.55 -29.05
N VAL A 463 30.10 44.34 -29.52
CA VAL A 463 29.75 44.71 -30.91
C VAL A 463 28.72 43.84 -31.67
N GLU A 464 27.46 44.25 -31.50
CA GLU A 464 26.48 44.69 -32.53
C GLU A 464 26.20 43.92 -33.85
N GLN A 465 24.89 43.81 -34.11
CA GLN A 465 24.17 44.09 -35.37
C GLN A 465 24.69 43.51 -36.71
N GLN A 466 23.91 42.58 -37.28
CA GLN A 466 23.05 42.90 -38.44
C GLN A 466 21.84 41.96 -38.54
#